data_AF-A0A941GWL3-F1
#
_entry.id   AF-A0A941GWL3-F1
#
_cell.length_a   1.000
_cell.length_b   1.000
_cell.length_c   1.000
_cell.angle_alpha   90.00
_cell.angle_beta   90.00
_cell.angle_gamma   90.00
#
_symmetry.space_group_name_H-M   'P 1'
#
loop_
_entity.id
_entity.type
_entity.pdbx_description
1 polymer ?
#
loop_
_entity_poly.entity_id
_entity_poly.type
_entity_poly.pdbx_seq_one_letter_code
_entity_poly.pdbx_strand_id
1 'polypeptide(L)'
;MKNQIIADPKTGLIVCTAQGKGKEHNFNIFKKSKILLNYDLEILGDKGYQGINKIHKNSKIPFKKPPKKDLDKEQINFNKTLGKERIIREHINRRLKIFQILSNTEIDIKGLDLD
;
A
#
# COMPACT_ATOMS: atom_id res chain seq x y z
N MET A 1 11.55 6.95 -8.75
CA MET A 1 10.44 7.41 -7.88
C MET A 1 9.98 6.29 -6.96
N LYS A 2 9.24 6.61 -5.89
CA LYS A 2 8.61 5.62 -5.01
C LYS A 2 7.10 5.75 -5.12
N ASN A 3 6.41 4.63 -5.24
CA ASN A 3 4.98 4.60 -5.53
C ASN A 3 4.20 4.04 -4.34
N GLN A 4 3.09 4.69 -4.03
CA GLN A 4 2.05 4.21 -3.14
C GLN A 4 0.82 3.88 -3.98
N ILE A 5 0.17 2.77 -3.66
CA ILE A 5 -1.06 2.30 -4.29
C ILE A 5 -2.06 1.98 -3.18
N ILE A 6 -3.28 2.46 -3.35
CA ILE A 6 -4.46 2.05 -2.58
C ILE A 6 -5.37 1.30 -3.54
N ALA A 7 -5.75 0.10 -3.14
CA ALA A 7 -6.61 -0.76 -3.92
C ALA A 7 -7.57 -1.51 -3.01
N ASP A 8 -8.74 -1.83 -3.56
CA ASP A 8 -9.66 -2.75 -2.91
C ASP A 8 -9.07 -4.17 -2.98
N PRO A 9 -8.81 -4.83 -1.84
CA PRO A 9 -8.23 -6.17 -1.84
C PRO A 9 -9.14 -7.24 -2.44
N LYS A 10 -10.46 -7.03 -2.49
CA LYS A 10 -11.42 -8.00 -3.04
C LYS A 10 -11.45 -7.98 -4.56
N THR A 11 -11.56 -6.79 -5.15
CA THR A 11 -11.69 -6.62 -6.60
C THR A 11 -10.35 -6.41 -7.30
N GLY A 12 -9.32 -5.97 -6.57
CA GLY A 12 -8.05 -5.53 -7.12
C GLY A 12 -8.11 -4.16 -7.81
N LEU A 13 -9.24 -3.46 -7.73
CA LEU A 13 -9.42 -2.13 -8.30
C LEU A 13 -8.46 -1.15 -7.63
N ILE A 14 -7.69 -0.42 -8.44
CA ILE A 14 -6.82 0.66 -7.96
C ILE A 14 -7.69 1.90 -7.75
N VAL A 15 -7.82 2.31 -6.49
CA VAL A 15 -8.61 3.49 -6.10
C VAL A 15 -7.77 4.75 -6.19
N CYS A 16 -6.50 4.67 -5.78
CA CYS A 16 -5.61 5.83 -5.77
C CYS A 16 -4.14 5.41 -5.88
N THR A 17 -3.35 6.26 -6.52
CA THR A 17 -1.88 6.16 -6.50
C THR A 17 -1.27 7.48 -6.09
N ALA A 18 -0.18 7.43 -5.34
CA ALA A 18 0.63 8.60 -4.99
C ALA A 18 2.11 8.32 -5.21
N GLN A 19 2.88 9.36 -5.54
CA GLN A 19 4.29 9.23 -5.83
C GLN A 19 5.11 10.10 -4.88
N GLY A 20 6.30 9.62 -4.52
CA GLY A 20 7.27 10.31 -3.70
C GLY A 20 8.68 10.12 -4.21
N LYS A 21 9.63 10.80 -3.56
CA LYS A 21 11.06 10.64 -3.89
C LYS A 21 11.51 9.23 -3.51
N GLY A 22 12.51 8.68 -4.21
CA GLY A 22 12.95 7.28 -4.01
C GLY A 22 13.30 6.93 -2.56
N LYS A 23 13.94 7.85 -1.83
CA LYS A 23 14.32 7.70 -0.42
C LYS A 23 13.20 7.98 0.59
N GLU A 24 12.01 8.36 0.12
CA GLU A 24 10.90 8.76 1.00
C GLU A 24 10.24 7.54 1.67
N HIS A 25 9.86 7.70 2.93
CA HIS A 25 9.16 6.65 3.66
C HIS A 25 7.70 6.51 3.19
N ASN A 26 7.19 5.28 3.03
CA ASN A 26 5.84 5.04 2.51
C ASN A 26 4.76 5.77 3.30
N PHE A 27 4.90 5.81 4.63
CA PHE A 27 3.93 6.49 5.47
C PHE A 27 3.95 8.02 5.29
N ASN A 28 5.08 8.60 4.90
CA ASN A 28 5.15 10.03 4.59
C ASN A 28 4.46 10.34 3.27
N ILE A 29 4.64 9.48 2.26
CA ILE A 29 3.90 9.59 0.99
C ILE A 29 2.39 9.54 1.27
N PHE A 30 1.94 8.62 2.13
CA PHE A 30 0.54 8.54 2.54
C PHE A 30 0.02 9.81 3.20
N LYS A 31 0.74 10.34 4.18
CA LYS A 31 0.35 11.60 4.84
C LYS A 31 0.28 12.76 3.85
N LYS A 32 1.23 12.84 2.92
CA LYS A 32 1.28 13.89 1.89
C LYS A 32 0.22 13.74 0.82
N SER A 33 -0.19 12.51 0.52
CA SER A 33 -1.24 12.24 -0.47
C SER A 33 -2.59 12.84 -0.07
N LYS A 34 -2.78 13.18 1.22
CA LYS A 34 -4.02 13.74 1.79
C LYS A 34 -5.27 12.95 1.41
N ILE A 35 -5.12 11.65 1.15
CA ILE A 35 -6.24 10.79 0.81
C ILE A 35 -7.18 10.72 2.00
N LEU A 36 -8.40 11.21 1.81
CA LEU A 36 -9.48 11.13 2.79
C LEU A 36 -10.08 9.72 2.70
N LEU A 37 -9.59 8.83 3.55
CA LEU A 37 -10.19 7.51 3.72
C LEU A 37 -11.31 7.61 4.76
N ASN A 38 -12.46 7.02 4.43
CA ASN A 38 -13.55 6.87 5.40
C ASN A 38 -13.02 6.08 6.62
N TYR A 39 -13.28 6.60 7.82
CA TYR A 39 -12.83 6.02 9.09
C TYR A 39 -13.40 4.63 9.36
N ASP A 40 -14.55 4.29 8.75
CA ASP A 40 -15.19 2.99 8.90
C ASP A 40 -14.51 1.90 8.05
N LEU A 41 -13.81 2.29 6.99
CA LEU A 41 -13.11 1.35 6.11
C LEU A 41 -11.90 0.75 6.81
N GLU A 42 -11.72 -0.56 6.71
CA GLU A 42 -10.52 -1.22 7.23
C GLU A 42 -9.32 -1.03 6.27
N ILE A 43 -8.18 -0.60 6.80
CA ILE A 43 -6.94 -0.47 6.02
C ILE A 43 -5.99 -1.61 6.35
N LEU A 44 -5.53 -2.32 5.32
CA LEU A 44 -4.47 -3.32 5.43
C LEU A 44 -3.13 -2.72 4.99
N GLY A 45 -2.27 -2.40 5.95
CA GLY A 45 -1.00 -1.72 5.70
C GLY A 45 0.23 -2.63 5.77
N ASP A 46 1.31 -2.22 5.10
CA ASP A 46 2.64 -2.79 5.32
C ASP A 46 3.19 -2.47 6.70
N LYS A 47 4.22 -3.21 7.11
CA LYS A 47 5.07 -2.85 8.26
C LYS A 47 5.69 -1.44 8.12
N GLY A 48 5.78 -0.88 6.92
CA GLY A 48 6.18 0.52 6.71
C GLY A 48 5.14 1.56 7.15
N TYR A 49 3.96 1.15 7.59
CA TYR A 49 2.88 2.03 8.07
C TYR A 49 2.71 1.97 9.59
N GLN A 50 3.77 1.61 10.33
CA GLN A 50 3.74 1.66 11.79
C GLN A 50 3.28 3.03 12.30
N GLY A 51 2.28 3.02 13.18
CA GLY A 51 1.66 4.23 13.72
C GLY A 51 0.49 4.80 12.91
N ILE A 52 0.06 4.15 11.82
CA ILE A 52 -1.14 4.57 11.05
C ILE A 52 -2.40 4.61 11.92
N ASN A 53 -2.50 3.74 12.93
CA ASN A 53 -3.62 3.70 13.88
C ASN A 53 -3.87 5.02 14.62
N LYS A 54 -2.86 5.91 14.68
CA LYS A 54 -2.99 7.25 15.27
C LYS A 54 -3.81 8.22 14.41
N ILE A 55 -3.88 7.98 13.10
CA ILE A 55 -4.61 8.83 12.15
C ILE A 55 -5.81 8.12 11.52
N HIS A 56 -5.84 6.79 11.54
CA HIS A 56 -6.97 5.99 11.09
C HIS A 56 -7.06 4.73 11.97
N LYS A 57 -8.03 4.68 12.88
CA LYS A 57 -8.09 3.66 13.94
C LYS A 57 -8.33 2.24 13.40
N ASN A 58 -9.13 2.10 12.35
CA ASN A 58 -9.50 0.82 11.77
C ASN A 58 -8.41 0.31 10.79
N SER A 59 -7.18 0.22 11.27
CA SER A 59 -6.01 -0.15 10.46
C SER A 59 -5.32 -1.40 11.04
N LYS A 60 -5.08 -2.38 10.18
CA LYS A 60 -4.32 -3.61 10.47
C LYS A 60 -2.93 -3.52 9.85
N ILE A 61 -1.91 -3.64 10.68
CA ILE A 61 -0.50 -3.65 10.28
C ILE A 61 0.22 -4.81 10.97
N PRO A 62 1.23 -5.42 10.33
CA PRO A 62 1.97 -6.51 10.96
C PRO A 62 2.63 -6.08 12.28
N PHE A 63 2.56 -6.92 13.29
CA PHE A 63 3.30 -6.74 14.53
C PHE A 63 4.81 -6.71 14.25
N LYS A 64 5.49 -5.69 14.78
CA LYS A 64 6.94 -5.57 14.72
C LYS A 64 7.54 -6.36 15.88
N LYS A 65 8.49 -7.26 15.59
CA LYS A 65 9.28 -7.95 16.60
C LYS A 65 9.93 -6.93 17.56
N PRO A 66 9.70 -7.03 18.89
CA PRO A 66 10.34 -6.14 19.85
C PRO A 66 11.85 -6.43 19.96
N PRO A 67 12.67 -5.46 20.39
CA PRO A 67 14.07 -5.71 20.70
C PRO A 67 14.21 -6.81 21.75
N LYS A 68 15.09 -7.78 21.51
CA LYS A 68 15.42 -8.88 22.45
C LYS A 68 14.23 -9.76 22.88
N LYS A 69 13.12 -9.74 22.14
CA LYS A 69 11.93 -10.56 22.40
C LYS A 69 11.37 -11.11 21.10
N ASP A 70 10.70 -12.24 21.17
CA ASP A 70 9.99 -12.83 20.02
C ASP A 70 8.54 -12.36 19.94
N LEU A 71 7.94 -12.56 18.77
CA LEU A 71 6.50 -12.45 18.62
C LEU A 71 5.85 -13.67 19.27
N ASP A 72 4.75 -13.47 19.97
CA ASP A 72 3.95 -14.59 20.46
C ASP A 72 3.23 -15.31 19.30
N LYS A 73 2.64 -16.47 19.61
CA LYS A 73 1.95 -17.31 18.62
C LYS A 73 0.78 -16.58 17.95
N GLU A 74 0.07 -15.72 18.69
CA GLU A 74 -1.09 -14.99 18.19
C GLU A 74 -0.66 -13.90 17.21
N GLN A 75 0.38 -13.14 17.55
CA GLN A 75 0.98 -12.12 16.68
C GLN A 75 1.54 -12.73 15.39
N ILE A 76 2.16 -13.90 15.48
CA ILE A 76 2.64 -14.65 14.31
C ILE A 76 1.46 -15.06 13.44
N ASN A 77 0.40 -15.64 14.03
CA ASN A 77 -0.78 -16.08 13.29
C ASN A 77 -1.52 -14.89 12.64
N PHE A 78 -1.62 -13.77 13.35
CA PHE A 78 -2.15 -12.51 12.82
C PHE A 78 -1.33 -12.03 11.62
N ASN A 79 0.00 -11.94 11.75
CA ASN A 79 0.89 -11.51 10.67
C ASN A 79 0.76 -12.43 9.44
N LYS A 80 0.61 -13.75 9.66
CA LYS A 80 0.41 -14.73 8.59
C LYS A 80 -0.93 -14.53 7.87
N THR A 81 -2.01 -14.31 8.61
CA THR A 81 -3.35 -14.06 8.05
C THR A 81 -3.39 -12.76 7.26
N LEU A 82 -2.88 -11.67 7.85
CA LEU A 82 -2.77 -10.37 7.19
C LEU A 82 -1.87 -10.43 5.94
N GLY A 83 -0.81 -11.25 5.97
CA GLY A 83 0.04 -11.50 4.82
C GLY A 83 -0.73 -12.10 3.64
N LYS A 84 -1.60 -13.09 3.90
CA LYS A 84 -2.46 -13.70 2.87
C LYS A 84 -3.45 -12.71 2.28
N GLU A 85 -4.12 -11.91 3.12
CA GLU A 85 -5.06 -10.88 2.67
C GLU A 85 -4.40 -9.83 1.78
N ARG A 86 -3.12 -9.54 2.01
CA ARG A 86 -2.36 -8.53 1.28
C ARG A 86 -1.66 -9.01 0.01
N ILE A 87 -1.75 -10.30 -0.34
CA ILE A 87 -1.11 -10.87 -1.56
C ILE A 87 -1.52 -10.07 -2.82
N ILE A 88 -2.78 -9.65 -2.90
CA ILE A 88 -3.31 -8.88 -4.03
C ILE A 88 -2.51 -7.60 -4.31
N ARG A 89 -1.99 -6.94 -3.27
CA ARG A 89 -1.16 -5.74 -3.44
C ARG A 89 0.15 -6.04 -4.17
N GLU A 90 0.75 -7.20 -3.92
CA GLU A 90 1.96 -7.63 -4.61
C GLU A 90 1.67 -7.93 -6.09
N HIS A 91 0.53 -8.56 -6.37
CA HIS A 91 0.07 -8.79 -7.75
C HIS A 91 -0.17 -7.49 -8.51
N ILE A 92 -0.85 -6.51 -7.90
CA ILE A 92 -1.09 -5.19 -8.50
C ILE A 92 0.25 -4.51 -8.77
N ASN A 93 1.14 -4.43 -7.78
CA ASN A 93 2.43 -3.78 -7.94
C ASN A 93 3.29 -4.44 -9.04
N ARG A 94 3.25 -5.77 -9.15
CA ARG A 94 3.92 -6.51 -10.24
C ARG A 94 3.35 -6.12 -11.60
N ARG A 95 2.02 -6.10 -11.76
CA ARG A 95 1.37 -5.70 -13.03
C ARG A 95 1.74 -4.28 -13.43
N LEU A 96 1.68 -3.33 -12.49
CA LEU A 96 2.02 -1.92 -12.75
C LEU A 96 3.48 -1.73 -13.17
N LYS A 97 4.40 -2.58 -12.68
CA LYS A 97 5.80 -2.59 -13.14
C LYS A 97 5.97 -3.17 -14.54
N ILE A 98 5.27 -4.27 -14.84
CA ILE A 98 5.33 -4.90 -16.17
C ILE A 98 4.84 -3.93 -17.25
N PHE A 99 3.70 -3.28 -17.00
CA PHE A 99 3.12 -2.30 -17.92
C PHE A 99 3.75 -0.91 -17.83
N GLN A 100 4.77 -0.72 -16.98
CA GLN A 100 5.48 0.55 -16.81
C GLN A 100 4.61 1.78 -16.45
N ILE A 101 3.38 1.55 -15.96
CA ILE A 101 2.39 2.60 -15.65
C ILE A 101 2.92 3.59 -14.61
N LEU A 102 3.74 3.11 -13.66
CA LEU A 102 4.27 3.93 -12.57
C LEU A 102 5.80 4.12 -12.63
N SER A 103 6.45 3.72 -13.73
CA SER A 103 7.90 3.88 -13.92
C SER A 103 8.27 5.01 -14.87
N ASN A 104 7.35 5.44 -15.74
CA ASN A 104 7.65 6.40 -16.79
C ASN A 104 7.04 7.76 -16.44
N THR A 105 7.90 8.76 -16.29
CA THR A 105 7.51 10.18 -16.36
C THR A 105 7.48 10.49 -17.84
N GLU A 106 6.29 10.81 -18.37
CA GLU A 106 5.97 11.04 -19.79
C GLU A 106 5.76 9.76 -20.63
N ILE A 107 4.50 9.46 -20.90
CA ILE A 107 4.07 8.64 -22.03
C ILE A 107 3.35 9.61 -22.97
N ASP A 108 4.04 10.08 -24.01
CA ASP A 108 3.38 10.75 -25.13
C ASP A 108 2.64 9.68 -25.94
N ILE A 109 1.32 9.62 -25.80
CA ILE A 109 0.48 8.84 -26.69
C ILE A 109 0.21 9.71 -27.92
N LYS A 110 1.05 9.60 -28.95
CA LYS A 110 0.70 10.12 -30.28
C LYS A 110 -0.20 9.10 -30.98
N GLY A 111 -1.42 9.52 -31.33
CA GLY A 111 -2.32 8.77 -32.20
C GLY A 111 -3.25 7.77 -31.51
N LEU A 112 -3.80 8.10 -30.33
CA LEU A 112 -5.04 7.43 -29.92
C LEU A 112 -6.21 8.13 -30.63
N ASP A 113 -6.50 7.69 -31.84
CA ASP A 113 -7.82 7.92 -32.43
C ASP A 113 -8.81 7.14 -31.57
N LEU A 114 -9.56 7.87 -30.75
CA LEU A 114 -10.74 7.37 -30.10
C LEU A 114 -11.88 7.57 -31.11
N ASP A 115 -12.36 6.47 -31.67
CA ASP A 115 -13.62 6.42 -32.44
C ASP A 115 -14.80 6.92 -31.59
#